data_AF-A0A535X9Q9-F1
#
_entry.id   AF-A0A535X9Q9-F1
#
_cell.length_a   1.000
_cell.length_b   1.000
_cell.length_c   1.000
_cell.angle_alpha   90.00
_cell.angle_beta   90.00
_cell.angle_gamma   90.00
#
_symmetry.space_group_name_H-M   'P 1'
#
loop_
_entity.id
_entity.type
_entity.pdbx_description
1 polymer ?
#
loop_
_entity_poly.entity_id
_entity_poly.type
_entity_poly.pdbx_seq_one_letter_code
_entity_poly.pdbx_strand_id
1 'polypeptide(L)'
;MEARSGRCMDCGYSDSVEALQFHHRDPSTKDFRLGEFNGSLERFLAEAAKCDLVCANCHRLRHLAEGRRGGAAVVKARREMKLRAVTLFGGACHECRGVFPPGVFDFHHRDPAGKEFGLSDKGIYRSWERSVAELEKCVMLCANCHAEVHAGLRELAPRLAA
;
A
#
# COMPACT_ATOMS: atom_id res chain seq x y z
N MET A 1 2.86 29.65 -0.18
CA MET A 1 2.75 28.22 -0.53
C MET A 1 1.40 27.76 -0.02
N GLU A 2 0.45 27.48 -0.91
CA GLU A 2 -0.78 26.81 -0.49
C GLU A 2 -0.39 25.38 -0.12
N ALA A 3 -0.39 25.10 1.18
CA ALA A 3 -0.19 23.76 1.68
C ALA A 3 -1.22 22.86 0.99
N ARG A 4 -0.72 21.82 0.30
CA ARG A 4 -1.56 20.79 -0.34
C ARG A 4 -2.65 20.43 0.65
N SER A 5 -3.90 20.55 0.21
CA SER A 5 -5.12 20.80 1.02
C SER A 5 -5.54 19.73 2.05
N GLY A 6 -4.60 18.97 2.62
CA GLY A 6 -4.85 17.89 3.59
C GLY A 6 -5.68 16.74 3.02
N ARG A 7 -5.81 16.67 1.69
CA ARG A 7 -6.66 15.71 0.99
C ARG A 7 -5.99 15.17 -0.26
N CYS A 8 -6.36 13.94 -0.61
CA CYS A 8 -5.98 13.31 -1.86
C CYS A 8 -6.49 14.13 -3.05
N MET A 9 -5.60 14.44 -3.99
CA MET A 9 -5.97 15.19 -5.19
C MET A 9 -6.74 14.36 -6.23
N ASP A 10 -6.64 13.03 -6.18
CA ASP A 10 -7.33 12.14 -7.13
C ASP A 10 -8.77 11.81 -6.72
N CYS A 11 -9.04 11.63 -5.43
CA CYS A 11 -10.34 11.17 -4.94
C CYS A 11 -10.91 11.97 -3.76
N GLY A 12 -10.21 13.02 -3.30
CA GLY A 12 -10.67 13.87 -2.20
C GLY A 12 -10.54 13.28 -0.80
N TYR A 13 -10.08 12.02 -0.64
CA TYR A 13 -9.88 11.38 0.65
C TYR A 13 -9.10 12.28 1.62
N SER A 14 -9.65 12.52 2.80
CA SER A 14 -9.11 13.42 3.82
C SER A 14 -9.28 12.89 5.26
N ASP A 15 -9.68 11.63 5.41
CA ASP A 15 -10.07 11.08 6.72
C ASP A 15 -8.85 10.83 7.63
N SER A 16 -7.70 10.49 7.05
CA SER A 16 -6.46 10.27 7.78
C SER A 16 -5.24 10.79 7.03
N VAL A 17 -4.46 11.65 7.69
CA VAL A 17 -3.17 12.12 7.17
C VAL A 17 -2.14 11.00 7.03
N GLU A 18 -2.24 9.96 7.87
CA GLU A 18 -1.36 8.78 7.85
C GLU A 18 -1.56 7.93 6.59
N ALA A 19 -2.73 8.02 5.98
CA ALA A 19 -3.03 7.40 4.70
C ALA A 19 -2.66 8.28 3.50
N LEU A 20 -2.17 9.52 3.69
CA LEU A 20 -1.73 10.39 2.60
C LEU A 20 -0.24 10.17 2.30
N GLN A 21 0.10 10.21 1.01
CA GLN A 21 1.44 9.93 0.50
C GLN A 21 1.81 10.95 -0.58
N PHE A 22 3.09 11.31 -0.62
CA PHE A 22 3.65 12.13 -1.68
C PHE A 22 4.02 11.26 -2.89
N HIS A 23 3.43 11.58 -4.04
CA HIS A 23 3.71 10.95 -5.31
C HIS A 23 4.44 11.92 -6.24
N HIS A 24 5.65 11.61 -6.69
CA HIS A 24 6.34 12.46 -7.67
C HIS A 24 5.58 12.52 -8.99
N ARG A 25 5.22 13.73 -9.47
CA ARG A 25 4.56 13.90 -10.78
C ARG A 25 5.44 13.44 -11.93
N ASP A 26 6.73 13.75 -11.83
CA ASP A 26 7.74 13.25 -12.74
C ASP A 26 8.87 12.62 -11.90
N PRO A 27 8.92 11.29 -11.82
CA PRO A 27 9.95 10.57 -11.08
C PRO A 27 11.39 10.80 -11.56
N SER A 28 11.60 11.38 -12.76
CA SER A 28 12.92 11.72 -13.29
C SER A 28 13.48 13.04 -12.76
N THR A 29 12.62 13.89 -12.22
CA THR A 29 12.98 15.23 -11.69
C THR A 29 13.21 15.25 -10.17
N LYS A 30 13.02 14.10 -9.52
CA LYS A 30 13.17 13.97 -8.07
C LYS A 30 14.63 13.96 -7.67
N ASP A 31 14.95 14.71 -6.62
CA ASP A 31 16.29 14.67 -6.04
C ASP A 31 16.39 13.52 -5.04
N PHE A 32 15.29 13.21 -4.34
CA PHE A 32 15.22 12.16 -3.32
C PHE A 32 13.78 11.71 -3.06
N ARG A 33 13.62 10.64 -2.27
CA ARG A 33 12.31 10.22 -1.76
C ARG A 33 12.01 10.96 -0.46
N LEU A 34 10.85 11.60 -0.38
CA LEU A 34 10.45 12.39 0.79
C LEU A 34 10.38 11.57 2.08
N GLY A 35 9.90 10.33 2.01
CA GLY A 35 9.80 9.45 3.19
C GLY A 35 11.13 8.97 3.75
N GLU A 36 12.24 9.15 3.02
CA GLU A 36 13.58 8.73 3.42
C GLU A 36 14.50 9.96 3.68
N PHE A 37 13.96 11.18 3.61
CA PHE A 37 14.75 12.41 3.68
C PHE A 37 15.11 12.79 5.13
N ASN A 38 16.38 13.14 5.34
CA ASN A 38 16.87 13.81 6.53
C ASN A 38 17.69 15.03 6.11
N GLY A 39 17.22 16.24 6.43
CA GLY A 39 17.86 17.49 6.02
C GLY A 39 16.98 18.72 6.29
N SER A 40 17.30 19.84 5.65
CA SER A 40 16.61 21.11 5.90
C SER A 40 15.15 21.12 5.42
N LEU A 41 14.31 21.85 6.14
CA LEU A 41 12.91 22.07 5.76
C LEU A 41 12.80 22.70 4.36
N GLU A 42 13.68 23.64 4.02
CA GLU A 42 13.70 24.28 2.70
C GLU A 42 13.86 23.25 1.57
N ARG A 43 14.82 22.32 1.71
CA ARG A 43 15.03 21.25 0.72
C ARG A 43 13.85 20.28 0.68
N PHE A 44 13.30 19.94 1.84
CA PHE A 44 12.09 19.12 1.92
C PHE A 44 10.93 19.78 1.16
N LEU A 45 10.68 21.07 1.39
CA LEU A 45 9.61 21.82 0.74
C LEU A 45 9.85 21.94 -0.77
N ALA A 46 11.09 22.18 -1.21
CA ALA A 46 11.45 22.22 -2.61
C ALA A 46 11.17 20.89 -3.33
N GLU A 47 11.51 19.76 -2.70
CA GLU A 47 11.22 18.43 -3.25
C GLU A 47 9.72 18.10 -3.16
N ALA A 48 9.07 18.40 -2.04
CA ALA A 48 7.64 18.21 -1.85
C ALA A 48 6.80 19.04 -2.83
N ALA A 49 7.32 20.18 -3.31
CA ALA A 49 6.69 20.98 -4.36
C ALA A 49 6.58 20.23 -5.69
N LYS A 50 7.42 19.21 -5.95
CA LYS A 50 7.40 18.38 -7.17
C LYS A 50 6.41 17.20 -7.10
N CYS A 51 5.88 16.91 -5.92
CA CYS A 51 5.00 15.78 -5.69
C CYS A 51 3.52 16.12 -5.91
N ASP A 52 2.64 15.16 -5.70
CA ASP A 52 1.20 15.25 -5.60
C ASP A 52 0.81 14.59 -4.28
N LEU A 53 -0.11 15.20 -3.52
CA LEU A 53 -0.61 14.58 -2.29
C LEU A 53 -1.79 13.71 -2.65
N VAL A 54 -1.64 12.40 -2.48
CA VAL A 54 -2.66 11.40 -2.82
C VAL A 54 -2.81 10.41 -1.67
N CYS A 55 -3.98 9.80 -1.51
CA CYS A 55 -4.12 8.72 -0.52
C CYS A 55 -3.36 7.47 -0.99
N ALA A 56 -3.05 6.57 -0.06
CA ALA A 56 -2.27 5.36 -0.30
C ALA A 56 -2.89 4.47 -1.40
N ASN A 57 -4.22 4.40 -1.49
CA ASN A 57 -4.93 3.70 -2.56
C ASN A 57 -4.64 4.34 -3.93
N CYS A 58 -4.85 5.64 -4.07
CA CYS A 58 -4.58 6.39 -5.32
C CYS A 58 -3.09 6.37 -5.69
N HIS A 59 -2.20 6.47 -4.70
CA HIS A 59 -0.77 6.35 -4.92
C HIS A 59 -0.40 5.02 -5.58
N ARG A 60 -0.97 3.91 -5.12
CA ARG A 60 -0.77 2.59 -5.74
C ARG A 60 -1.32 2.50 -7.14
N LEU A 61 -2.50 3.08 -7.39
CA LEU A 61 -3.10 3.13 -8.72
C LEU A 61 -2.18 3.87 -9.71
N ARG A 62 -1.57 4.98 -9.30
CA ARG A 62 -0.57 5.69 -10.12
C ARG A 62 0.64 4.82 -10.43
N HIS A 63 1.25 4.17 -9.42
CA HIS A 63 2.37 3.23 -9.64
C HIS A 63 2.01 2.04 -10.54
N LEU A 64 0.75 1.58 -10.51
CA LEU A 64 0.28 0.52 -11.39
C LEU A 64 0.20 1.00 -12.84
N ALA A 65 -0.25 2.24 -13.07
CA ALA A 65 -0.34 2.86 -14.39
C ALA A 65 1.03 3.21 -14.99
N GLU A 66 1.97 3.68 -14.17
CA GLU A 66 3.34 4.01 -14.58
C GLU A 66 4.16 2.76 -14.98
N GLY A 67 3.72 1.57 -14.54
CA GLY A 67 4.42 0.32 -14.78
C GLY A 67 5.63 0.12 -13.84
N ARG A 68 5.90 -1.14 -13.47
CA ARG A 68 7.05 -1.47 -12.63
C ARG A 68 8.30 -1.73 -13.47
N ARG A 69 9.44 -1.19 -13.04
CA ARG A 69 10.76 -1.62 -13.50
C ARG A 69 11.03 -3.06 -13.03
N GLY A 70 11.26 -3.98 -13.97
CA GLY A 70 11.57 -5.38 -13.70
C GLY A 70 11.31 -6.27 -14.93
N GLY A 71 11.90 -7.47 -14.97
CA GLY A 71 11.67 -8.42 -16.08
C GLY A 71 10.19 -8.82 -16.19
N ALA A 72 9.67 -8.88 -17.42
CA ALA A 72 8.25 -9.11 -17.71
C ALA A 72 7.67 -10.36 -17.02
N ALA A 73 8.43 -11.47 -16.99
CA ALA A 73 8.03 -12.71 -16.34
C ALA A 73 7.87 -12.55 -14.81
N VAL A 74 8.79 -11.85 -14.15
CA VAL A 74 8.74 -11.60 -12.69
C VAL A 74 7.57 -10.68 -12.34
N VAL A 75 7.31 -9.66 -13.16
CA VAL A 75 6.16 -8.77 -12.98
C VAL A 75 4.85 -9.55 -13.14
N LYS A 76 4.74 -10.42 -14.15
CA LYS A 76 3.58 -11.28 -14.39
C LYS A 76 3.32 -12.21 -13.20
N ALA A 77 4.33 -12.98 -12.78
CA ALA A 77 4.20 -13.93 -11.66
C ALA A 77 3.78 -13.24 -10.35
N ARG A 78 4.33 -12.05 -10.05
CA ARG A 78 3.93 -11.27 -8.87
C ARG A 78 2.49 -10.79 -8.93
N ARG A 79 2.02 -10.38 -10.12
CA ARG A 79 0.61 -9.97 -10.33
C ARG A 79 -0.35 -11.14 -10.16
N GLU A 80 -0.01 -12.30 -10.71
CA GLU A 80 -0.81 -13.53 -10.57
C GLU A 80 -0.90 -13.99 -9.11
N MET A 81 0.23 -14.01 -8.39
CA MET A 81 0.26 -14.34 -6.96
C MET A 81 -0.63 -13.37 -6.15
N LYS A 82 -0.52 -12.06 -6.42
CA LYS A 82 -1.34 -11.06 -5.74
C LYS A 82 -2.83 -11.26 -6.03
N LEU A 83 -3.19 -11.54 -7.28
CA LEU A 83 -4.58 -11.81 -7.68
C LEU A 83 -5.14 -13.01 -6.92
N ARG A 84 -4.42 -14.14 -6.90
CA ARG A 84 -4.85 -15.35 -6.17
C ARG A 84 -5.09 -15.06 -4.69
N ALA A 85 -4.17 -14.33 -4.06
CA ALA A 85 -4.31 -13.95 -2.65
C ALA A 85 -5.51 -13.02 -2.43
N VAL A 86 -5.77 -12.06 -3.32
CA VAL A 86 -6.94 -11.18 -3.20
C VAL A 86 -8.26 -11.94 -3.38
N THR A 87 -8.31 -12.89 -4.33
CA THR A 87 -9.46 -13.77 -4.53
C THR A 87 -9.73 -14.62 -3.29
N LEU A 88 -8.70 -15.16 -2.63
CA LEU A 88 -8.83 -15.95 -1.41
C LEU A 88 -9.54 -15.18 -0.27
N PHE A 89 -9.39 -13.85 -0.24
CA PHE A 89 -10.00 -12.98 0.78
C PHE A 89 -11.29 -12.30 0.29
N GLY A 90 -11.85 -12.73 -0.84
CA GLY A 90 -13.13 -12.23 -1.35
C GLY A 90 -13.08 -10.90 -2.11
N GLY A 91 -11.89 -10.38 -2.43
CA GLY A 91 -11.74 -9.21 -3.32
C GLY A 91 -12.14 -7.85 -2.74
N ALA A 92 -12.51 -7.77 -1.47
CA ALA A 92 -12.91 -6.53 -0.79
C ALA A 92 -12.07 -6.29 0.47
N CYS A 93 -11.88 -5.02 0.82
CA CYS A 93 -11.23 -4.64 2.08
C CYS A 93 -12.02 -5.17 3.27
N HIS A 94 -11.36 -5.80 4.24
CA HIS A 94 -12.03 -6.29 5.46
C HIS A 94 -12.69 -5.15 6.26
N GLU A 95 -12.08 -3.97 6.26
CA GLU A 95 -12.51 -2.83 7.06
C GLU A 95 -13.56 -1.96 6.35
N CYS A 96 -13.18 -1.32 5.24
CA CYS A 96 -14.09 -0.40 4.54
C CYS A 96 -14.99 -1.07 3.50
N ARG A 97 -14.86 -2.39 3.28
CA ARG A 97 -15.60 -3.16 2.26
C ARG A 97 -15.41 -2.71 0.80
N GLY A 98 -14.57 -1.72 0.55
CA GLY A 98 -14.26 -1.25 -0.78
C GLY A 98 -13.57 -2.33 -1.64
N VAL A 99 -13.98 -2.40 -2.90
CA VAL A 99 -13.39 -3.27 -3.92
C VAL A 99 -12.41 -2.43 -4.75
N PHE A 100 -11.18 -2.94 -4.91
CA PHE A 100 -10.10 -2.23 -5.59
C PHE A 100 -9.30 -3.18 -6.48
N PRO A 101 -8.49 -2.67 -7.42
CA PRO A 101 -7.53 -3.49 -8.13
C PRO A 101 -6.58 -4.24 -7.17
N PRO A 102 -6.15 -5.48 -7.49
CA PRO A 102 -5.36 -6.31 -6.57
C PRO A 102 -4.08 -5.64 -6.01
N GLY A 103 -3.47 -4.75 -6.79
CA GLY A 103 -2.27 -4.03 -6.37
C GLY A 103 -2.50 -2.96 -5.30
N VAL A 104 -3.75 -2.62 -4.98
CA VAL A 104 -4.11 -1.68 -3.91
C VAL A 104 -4.09 -2.37 -2.54
N PHE A 105 -4.38 -3.66 -2.46
CA PHE A 105 -4.51 -4.36 -1.18
C PHE A 105 -3.17 -4.69 -0.53
N ASP A 106 -3.15 -4.79 0.79
CA ASP A 106 -2.11 -5.37 1.63
C ASP A 106 -2.66 -6.49 2.51
N PHE A 107 -1.76 -7.35 2.98
CA PHE A 107 -2.07 -8.41 3.93
C PHE A 107 -1.36 -8.07 5.23
N HIS A 108 -2.15 -7.66 6.22
CA HIS A 108 -1.68 -7.27 7.54
C HIS A 108 -1.79 -8.46 8.48
N HIS A 109 -0.70 -8.83 9.15
CA HIS A 109 -0.75 -9.88 10.17
C HIS A 109 -1.58 -9.42 11.36
N ARG A 110 -2.59 -10.19 11.76
CA ARG A 110 -3.42 -9.85 12.94
C ARG A 110 -2.64 -9.93 14.24
N ASP A 111 -1.72 -10.90 14.32
CA ASP A 111 -0.76 -11.04 15.39
C ASP A 111 0.66 -11.02 14.80
N PRO A 112 1.44 -9.95 15.03
CA PRO A 112 2.82 -9.86 14.56
C PRO A 112 3.74 -10.96 15.11
N ALA A 113 3.42 -11.55 16.27
CA ALA A 113 4.23 -12.60 16.90
C ALA A 113 4.04 -13.98 16.23
N GLY A 114 2.91 -14.20 15.54
CA GLY A 114 2.58 -15.46 14.88
C GLY A 114 3.10 -15.62 13.44
N LYS A 115 3.74 -14.59 12.88
CA LYS A 115 4.27 -14.63 11.51
C LYS A 115 5.52 -15.52 11.44
N GLU A 116 5.57 -16.39 10.43
CA GLU A 116 6.79 -17.15 10.16
C GLU A 116 7.73 -16.41 9.20
N PHE A 117 7.16 -15.59 8.32
CA PHE A 117 7.90 -14.81 7.32
C PHE A 117 7.04 -13.67 6.77
N GLY A 118 7.68 -12.63 6.23
CA GLY A 118 7.00 -11.62 5.45
C GLY A 118 6.63 -12.17 4.07
N LEU A 119 5.37 -12.00 3.65
CA LEU A 119 4.95 -12.33 2.27
C LEU A 119 5.71 -11.55 1.19
N SER A 120 6.43 -10.49 1.58
CA SER A 120 7.29 -9.67 0.72
C SER A 120 8.79 -9.89 0.96
N ASP A 121 9.19 -10.88 1.76
CA ASP A 121 10.60 -11.15 2.04
C ASP A 121 11.32 -11.57 0.75
N LYS A 122 12.29 -10.75 0.35
CA LYS A 122 13.00 -10.91 -0.93
C LYS A 122 13.75 -12.24 -0.93
N GLY A 123 13.63 -12.99 -2.03
CA GLY A 123 14.48 -14.15 -2.32
C GLY A 123 13.94 -15.50 -1.86
N ILE A 124 12.78 -15.56 -1.19
CA ILE A 124 12.19 -16.83 -0.80
C ILE A 124 11.09 -17.24 -1.80
N TYR A 125 11.39 -18.21 -2.66
CA TYR A 125 10.38 -18.90 -3.46
C TYR A 125 9.61 -19.86 -2.54
N ARG A 126 8.31 -19.64 -2.38
CA ARG A 126 7.43 -20.46 -1.52
C ARG A 126 6.40 -21.17 -2.42
N SER A 127 6.01 -22.38 -2.05
CA SER A 127 4.86 -23.02 -2.68
C SER A 127 3.59 -22.22 -2.40
N TRP A 128 2.56 -22.42 -3.22
CA TRP A 128 1.28 -21.74 -2.99
C TRP A 128 0.68 -22.13 -1.65
N GLU A 129 0.78 -23.40 -1.26
CA GLU A 129 0.25 -23.95 -0.02
C GLU A 129 0.89 -23.27 1.20
N ARG A 130 2.22 -23.10 1.19
CA ARG A 130 2.92 -22.36 2.25
C ARG A 130 2.53 -20.88 2.28
N SER A 131 2.26 -20.30 1.11
CA SER A 131 1.81 -18.92 1.02
C SER A 131 0.40 -18.76 1.59
N VAL A 132 -0.50 -19.73 1.34
CA VAL A 132 -1.86 -19.77 1.90
C VAL A 132 -1.82 -19.91 3.42
N ALA A 133 -1.03 -20.84 3.95
CA ALA A 133 -0.90 -21.03 5.40
C ALA A 133 -0.45 -19.75 6.14
N GLU A 134 0.42 -18.95 5.54
CA GLU A 134 0.81 -17.66 6.11
C GLU A 134 -0.26 -16.58 5.89
N LEU A 135 -0.92 -16.56 4.71
CA LEU A 135 -2.04 -15.67 4.43
C LEU A 135 -3.19 -15.88 5.42
N GLU A 136 -3.50 -17.10 5.86
CA GLU A 136 -4.56 -17.37 6.85
C GLU A 136 -4.36 -16.67 8.20
N LYS A 137 -3.15 -16.19 8.49
CA LYS A 137 -2.82 -15.38 9.69
C LYS A 137 -3.07 -13.89 9.48
N CYS A 138 -3.30 -13.47 8.24
CA CYS A 138 -3.47 -12.09 7.85
C CYS A 138 -4.94 -11.65 7.79
N VAL A 139 -5.12 -10.34 7.67
CA VAL A 139 -6.34 -9.67 7.21
C VAL A 139 -6.01 -8.87 5.96
N MET A 140 -6.89 -8.89 4.96
CA MET A 140 -6.72 -8.12 3.74
C MET A 140 -7.33 -6.72 3.89
N LEU A 141 -6.52 -5.69 3.67
CA LEU A 141 -6.90 -4.28 3.82
C LEU A 141 -6.55 -3.50 2.55
N CYS A 142 -7.34 -2.49 2.20
CA CYS A 142 -6.88 -1.48 1.24
C CYS A 142 -5.73 -0.68 1.88
N ALA A 143 -4.91 -0.04 1.06
CA ALA A 143 -3.71 0.65 1.53
C ALA A 143 -4.02 1.79 2.52
N ASN A 144 -5.16 2.48 2.37
CA ASN A 144 -5.57 3.51 3.33
C ASN A 144 -5.87 2.89 4.69
N CYS A 145 -6.77 1.89 4.75
CA CYS A 145 -7.11 1.22 6.02
C CYS A 145 -5.88 0.55 6.66
N HIS A 146 -4.97 0.00 5.85
CA HIS A 146 -3.73 -0.58 6.35
C HIS A 146 -2.83 0.46 7.03
N ALA A 147 -2.70 1.65 6.43
CA ALA A 147 -1.95 2.75 7.03
C ALA A 147 -2.60 3.22 8.35
N GLU A 148 -3.93 3.37 8.37
CA GLU A 148 -4.68 3.73 9.59
C GLU A 148 -4.50 2.70 10.72
N VAL A 149 -4.48 1.40 10.40
CA VAL A 149 -4.23 0.34 11.39
C VAL A 149 -2.81 0.43 11.94
N HIS A 150 -1.79 0.63 11.09
CA HIS A 150 -0.41 0.81 11.55
C HIS A 150 -0.23 2.04 12.43
N ALA A 151 -1.00 3.10 12.18
CA ALA A 151 -1.00 4.31 12.99
C ALA A 151 -1.83 4.20 14.29
N GLY A 152 -2.53 3.09 14.52
CA GLY A 152 -3.43 2.92 15.66
C GLY A 152 -4.70 3.78 15.58
N LEU A 153 -5.03 4.30 14.39
CA LEU A 153 -6.24 5.11 14.14
C LEU A 153 -7.45 4.26 13.74
N ARG A 154 -7.22 3.00 13.39
CA ARG A 154 -8.25 2.01 13.08
C ARG A 154 -7.97 0.72 13.81
N GLU A 155 -8.97 0.24 14.55
CA GLU A 155 -8.97 -1.11 15.12
C GLU A 155 -9.48 -2.12 14.09
N LEU A 156 -8.95 -3.34 14.14
CA LEU A 156 -9.39 -4.41 13.25
C LEU A 156 -10.70 -5.01 13.75
N ALA A 157 -11.71 -5.03 12.89
CA ALA A 157 -12.92 -5.77 13.18
C ALA A 157 -12.61 -7.27 13.36
N PRO A 158 -13.37 -7.97 14.24
CA PRO A 158 -13.30 -9.42 14.36
C PRO A 158 -13.44 -10.11 13.00
N ARG A 159 -12.97 -11.35 12.89
CA ARG A 159 -13.27 -12.16 11.71
C ARG A 159 -14.79 -12.24 11.60
N LEU A 160 -15.33 -11.92 10.41
CA LEU A 160 -16.72 -12.21 10.14
C LEU A 160 -16.90 -13.72 10.33
N ALA A 161 -17.86 -14.12 11.17
CA ALA A 161 -18.25 -15.52 11.22
C ALA A 161 -18.75 -15.92 9.82
N ALA A 162 -18.26 -17.05 9.32
CA ALA A 162 -18.69 -17.63 8.06
C ALA A 162 -20.14 -18.12 8.14
#